data_AF-A0A962JGY0-F1
#
_entry.id   AF-A0A962JGY0-F1
#
_cell.length_a   1.000
_cell.length_b   1.000
_cell.length_c   1.000
_cell.angle_alpha   90.00
_cell.angle_beta   90.00
_cell.angle_gamma   90.00
#
_symmetry.space_group_name_H-M   'P 1'
#
loop_
_entity.id
_entity.type
_entity.pdbx_description
1 polymer ?
#
loop_
_entity_poly.entity_id
_entity_poly.type
_entity_poly.pdbx_seq_one_letter_code
_entity_poly.pdbx_strand_id
1 'polypeptide(L)'
;MKPIFEIKYIEIQWYDESTITKVTESLTNLSLEYNNRTKIFECETTIYPNTQGLRGQLGIRILDNSLVTPYIELPTGQVKNLSPIKDIDTGRIWWIVKDSWDKQNQFWTHTGINTAGKLKFVLQNQKCHVFIGAMDFTYDELEIYLSSFKDDLWELMLDDSSAIQTNKSTNGIGVNESLIECINRLISHAEKVLETPKVELREIQDLKPRKAVKPVNRTFMEIVSKTNQRFLTSRATVPSYNVSENRYVLFALERSYRIIKQIAILSGNKSNRYTNMVVKLKDQYKAFSDCVMVDRDLVAKEYRTLRERSQIRFWQNLFLEKLRENNIQFVDVHHNQTELYIRTQGHATIKDSNEKYGFFIEIFRNDIWGRDYERT
;
A
#
# COMPACT_ATOMS: atom_id res chain seq x y z
N MET A 1 -7.70 -1.65 32.80
CA MET A 1 -8.24 -3.03 32.83
C MET A 1 -7.06 -3.99 32.66
N LYS A 2 -6.94 -5.07 33.45
CA LYS A 2 -5.84 -6.03 33.26
C LYS A 2 -6.20 -7.01 32.14
N PRO A 3 -5.29 -7.31 31.19
CA PRO A 3 -5.56 -8.27 30.13
C PRO A 3 -5.64 -9.69 30.71
N ILE A 4 -6.58 -10.51 30.22
CA ILE A 4 -6.70 -11.94 30.59
C ILE A 4 -5.83 -12.85 29.73
N PHE A 5 -5.01 -12.26 28.86
CA PHE A 5 -4.19 -12.94 27.88
C PHE A 5 -2.85 -12.21 27.74
N GLU A 6 -1.85 -12.93 27.28
CA GLU A 6 -0.56 -12.37 26.87
C GLU A 6 -0.26 -12.74 25.42
N ILE A 7 0.42 -11.84 24.72
CA ILE A 7 0.90 -12.06 23.36
C ILE A 7 2.42 -12.01 23.39
N LYS A 8 3.06 -13.04 22.87
CA LYS A 8 4.51 -13.13 22.73
C LYS A 8 4.89 -13.64 21.35
N TYR A 9 6.12 -13.37 20.94
CA TYR A 9 6.72 -14.18 19.89
C TYR A 9 7.18 -15.50 20.48
N ILE A 10 6.86 -16.58 19.79
CA ILE A 10 7.32 -17.92 20.10
C ILE A 10 7.90 -18.54 18.83
N GLU A 11 8.98 -19.29 18.99
CA GLU A 11 9.49 -20.16 17.95
C GLU A 11 9.14 -21.60 18.33
N ILE A 12 8.49 -22.32 17.42
CA ILE A 12 8.10 -23.70 17.65
C ILE A 12 8.89 -24.56 16.68
N GLN A 13 9.71 -25.45 17.23
CA GLN A 13 10.36 -26.51 16.48
C GLN A 13 9.40 -27.69 16.40
N TRP A 14 9.20 -28.17 15.17
CA TRP A 14 8.35 -29.31 14.88
C TRP A 14 9.21 -30.47 14.39
N TYR A 15 8.81 -31.69 14.73
CA TYR A 15 9.35 -32.92 14.15
C TYR A 15 8.56 -33.31 12.90
N ASP A 16 7.22 -33.34 13.03
CA ASP A 16 6.26 -33.51 11.94
C ASP A 16 5.11 -32.49 12.06
N GLU A 17 4.18 -32.52 11.10
CA GLU A 17 3.00 -31.64 11.02
C GLU A 17 2.17 -31.57 12.33
N SER A 18 2.23 -32.64 13.13
CA SER A 18 1.48 -32.83 14.38
C SER A 18 2.33 -32.90 15.65
N THR A 19 3.65 -33.07 15.56
CA THR A 19 4.53 -33.33 16.72
C THR A 19 5.50 -32.18 16.96
N ILE A 20 5.43 -31.63 18.17
CA ILE A 20 6.26 -30.50 18.61
C ILE A 20 7.48 -31.06 19.35
N THR A 21 8.66 -30.54 19.05
CA THR A 21 9.90 -30.89 19.76
C THR A 21 10.24 -29.88 20.82
N LYS A 22 10.08 -28.58 20.53
CA LYS A 22 10.46 -27.51 21.46
C LYS A 22 9.69 -26.23 21.19
N VAL A 23 9.34 -25.51 22.24
CA VAL A 23 8.80 -24.15 22.16
C VAL A 23 9.79 -23.19 22.84
N THR A 24 10.30 -22.22 22.09
CA THR A 24 11.19 -21.18 22.61
C THR A 24 10.41 -19.86 22.68
N GLU A 25 10.22 -19.33 23.88
CA GLU A 25 9.54 -18.04 24.08
C GLU A 25 10.53 -16.87 23.88
N SER A 26 10.05 -15.76 23.30
CA SER A 26 10.78 -14.49 23.32
C SER A 26 10.86 -13.91 24.74
N LEU A 27 11.96 -13.19 25.01
CA LEU A 27 12.26 -12.61 26.32
C LEU A 27 11.30 -11.48 26.71
N THR A 28 10.65 -10.84 25.73
CA THR A 28 9.78 -9.68 25.93
C THR A 28 8.36 -9.95 25.45
N ASN A 29 7.38 -9.63 26.29
CA ASN A 29 5.97 -9.63 25.91
C ASN A 29 5.65 -8.40 25.07
N LEU A 30 4.66 -8.52 24.18
CA LEU A 30 4.11 -7.35 23.49
C LEU A 30 3.34 -6.48 24.50
N SER A 31 3.57 -5.17 24.46
CA SER A 31 2.86 -4.20 25.30
C SER A 31 1.39 -4.13 24.89
N LEU A 32 0.51 -4.54 25.80
CA LEU A 32 -0.94 -4.44 25.63
C LEU A 32 -1.43 -3.15 26.26
N GLU A 33 -1.91 -2.22 25.44
CA GLU A 33 -2.55 -1.00 25.91
C GLU A 33 -4.07 -1.15 25.86
N TYR A 34 -4.79 -0.66 26.88
CA TYR A 34 -6.25 -0.72 26.88
C TYR A 34 -6.84 0.62 26.49
N ASN A 35 -7.57 0.65 25.38
CA ASN A 35 -8.22 1.85 24.91
C ASN A 35 -9.62 1.98 25.54
N ASN A 36 -9.74 2.89 26.52
CA ASN A 36 -10.98 3.13 27.26
C ASN A 36 -12.16 3.61 26.38
N ARG A 37 -11.89 4.20 25.20
CA ARG A 37 -12.94 4.71 24.30
C ARG A 37 -13.55 3.60 23.47
N THR A 38 -12.73 2.72 22.92
CA THR A 38 -13.17 1.61 22.06
C THR A 38 -13.49 0.34 22.84
N LYS A 39 -13.06 0.27 24.12
CA LYS A 39 -13.12 -0.92 24.99
C LYS A 39 -12.33 -2.12 24.43
N ILE A 40 -11.27 -1.84 23.68
CA ILE A 40 -10.46 -2.83 22.96
C ILE A 40 -9.01 -2.73 23.45
N PHE A 41 -8.30 -3.86 23.48
CA PHE A 41 -6.85 -3.89 23.71
C PHE A 41 -6.12 -3.64 22.40
N GLU A 42 -5.05 -2.86 22.44
CA GLU A 42 -4.26 -2.47 21.28
C GLU A 42 -2.81 -2.87 21.55
N CYS A 43 -2.15 -3.43 20.53
CA CYS A 43 -0.71 -3.64 20.58
C CYS A 43 -0.07 -3.46 19.21
N GLU A 44 1.20 -3.11 19.22
CA GLU A 44 1.97 -2.82 18.02
C GLU A 44 3.08 -3.84 17.83
N THR A 45 3.32 -4.22 16.58
CA THR A 45 4.35 -5.16 16.15
C THR A 45 4.86 -4.72 14.77
N THR A 46 6.01 -5.21 14.34
CA THR A 46 6.52 -4.99 12.98
C THR A 46 6.44 -6.27 12.15
N ILE A 47 6.44 -6.14 10.82
CA ILE A 47 6.75 -7.26 9.92
C ILE A 47 8.18 -7.74 10.19
N TYR A 48 8.41 -9.05 10.11
CA TYR A 48 9.71 -9.68 10.38
C TYR A 48 10.40 -9.17 11.66
N PRO A 49 9.76 -9.33 12.84
CA PRO A 49 10.32 -8.82 14.09
C PRO A 49 11.68 -9.45 14.35
N ASN A 50 12.70 -8.62 14.63
CA ASN A 50 14.04 -9.11 14.94
C ASN A 50 14.10 -9.61 16.39
N THR A 51 13.56 -10.80 16.63
CA THR A 51 13.56 -11.46 17.94
C THR A 51 14.86 -12.24 18.17
N GLN A 52 16.00 -11.55 18.18
CA GLN A 52 17.33 -12.11 18.53
C GLN A 52 17.63 -13.48 17.91
N GLY A 53 17.28 -13.67 16.63
CA GLY A 53 17.54 -14.92 15.88
C GLY A 53 16.42 -15.97 15.90
N LEU A 54 15.31 -15.75 16.61
CA LEU A 54 14.13 -16.61 16.57
C LEU A 54 13.28 -16.33 15.32
N ARG A 55 12.76 -17.35 14.64
CA ARG A 55 11.65 -17.20 13.68
C ARG A 55 10.35 -16.96 14.45
N GLY A 56 10.17 -15.72 14.92
CA GLY A 56 9.08 -15.35 15.82
C GLY A 56 7.69 -15.48 15.19
N GLN A 57 6.87 -16.39 15.71
CA GLN A 57 5.43 -16.48 15.44
C GLN A 57 4.65 -15.87 16.61
N LEU A 58 3.53 -15.19 16.34
CA LEU A 58 2.65 -14.66 17.39
C LEU A 58 1.94 -15.83 18.08
N GLY A 59 2.31 -16.06 19.34
CA GLY A 59 1.62 -16.95 20.25
C GLY A 59 0.76 -16.14 21.20
N ILE A 60 -0.48 -16.59 21.39
CA ILE A 60 -1.37 -16.04 22.42
C ILE A 60 -1.53 -17.07 23.54
N ARG A 61 -1.30 -16.64 24.77
CA ARG A 61 -1.58 -17.45 25.96
C ARG A 61 -2.71 -16.83 26.75
N ILE A 62 -3.71 -17.63 27.09
CA ILE A 62 -4.81 -17.22 27.97
C ILE A 62 -4.35 -17.49 29.40
N LEU A 63 -4.40 -16.47 30.26
CA LEU A 63 -3.96 -16.56 31.67
C LEU A 63 -5.08 -17.05 32.58
N ASP A 64 -6.32 -16.97 32.14
CA ASP A 64 -7.49 -17.50 32.83
C ASP A 64 -7.75 -18.98 32.46
N ASN A 65 -8.30 -19.76 33.39
CA ASN A 65 -8.46 -21.23 33.29
C ASN A 65 -9.60 -21.67 32.36
N SER A 66 -9.92 -20.82 31.40
CA SER A 66 -11.06 -20.89 30.51
C SER A 66 -10.74 -21.65 29.22
N LEU A 67 -11.55 -22.68 28.92
CA LEU A 67 -11.44 -23.57 27.75
C LEU A 67 -11.96 -22.97 26.43
N VAL A 68 -11.69 -21.69 26.14
CA VAL A 68 -12.22 -21.03 24.95
C VAL A 68 -11.14 -20.90 23.86
N THR A 69 -11.48 -21.34 22.65
CA THR A 69 -10.61 -21.26 21.45
C THR A 69 -10.57 -19.81 20.94
N PRO A 70 -9.41 -19.13 20.97
CA PRO A 70 -9.29 -17.79 20.39
C PRO A 70 -9.30 -17.86 18.86
N TYR A 71 -9.79 -16.80 18.23
CA TYR A 71 -9.90 -16.74 16.77
C TYR A 71 -9.55 -15.35 16.22
N ILE A 72 -9.19 -15.33 14.94
CA ILE A 72 -8.96 -14.13 14.15
C ILE A 72 -10.21 -13.82 13.33
N GLU A 73 -10.67 -12.59 13.41
CA GLU A 73 -11.75 -12.08 12.56
C GLU A 73 -11.15 -11.47 11.28
N LEU A 74 -11.39 -12.10 10.13
CA LEU A 74 -10.95 -11.61 8.82
C LEU A 74 -11.82 -10.41 8.38
N PRO A 75 -11.30 -9.50 7.52
CA PRO A 75 -12.06 -8.37 6.99
C PRO A 75 -13.33 -8.78 6.23
N THR A 76 -13.38 -10.01 5.73
CA THR A 76 -14.51 -10.61 5.01
C THR A 76 -15.61 -11.15 5.93
N GLY A 77 -15.45 -11.06 7.26
CA GLY A 77 -16.36 -11.64 8.25
C GLY A 77 -16.17 -13.13 8.47
N GLN A 78 -15.19 -13.75 7.80
CA GLN A 78 -14.79 -15.13 8.06
C GLN A 78 -13.98 -15.23 9.35
N VAL A 79 -14.15 -16.34 10.07
CA VAL A 79 -13.45 -16.60 11.33
C VAL A 79 -12.37 -17.63 11.10
N LYS A 80 -11.14 -17.33 11.54
CA LYS A 80 -10.01 -18.25 11.50
C LYS A 80 -9.62 -18.67 12.90
N ASN A 81 -9.87 -19.93 13.25
CA ASN A 81 -9.58 -20.46 14.58
C ASN A 81 -8.07 -20.67 14.76
N LEU A 82 -7.58 -20.38 15.96
CA LEU A 82 -6.20 -20.66 16.34
C LEU A 82 -6.07 -22.12 16.80
N SER A 83 -4.89 -22.70 16.59
CA SER A 83 -4.57 -24.07 17.03
C SER A 83 -3.80 -24.05 18.35
N PRO A 84 -4.17 -24.89 19.34
CA PRO A 84 -3.46 -24.96 20.61
C PRO A 84 -2.19 -25.80 20.47
N ILE A 85 -1.14 -25.35 21.14
CA ILE A 85 0.18 -25.96 21.19
C ILE A 85 0.57 -26.06 22.65
N LYS A 86 0.78 -27.28 23.11
CA LYS A 86 1.25 -27.52 24.46
C LYS A 86 2.77 -27.58 24.44
N ASP A 87 3.40 -26.69 25.18
CA ASP A 87 4.83 -26.79 25.44
C ASP A 87 5.09 -27.99 26.36
N ILE A 88 5.96 -28.90 25.90
CA ILE A 88 6.32 -30.13 26.60
C ILE A 88 7.16 -29.81 27.83
N ASP A 89 7.98 -28.75 27.77
CA ASP A 89 8.93 -28.41 28.83
C ASP A 89 8.27 -27.61 29.96
N THR A 90 7.41 -26.64 29.63
CA THR A 90 6.76 -25.77 30.63
C THR A 90 5.31 -26.14 30.95
N GLY A 91 4.70 -27.03 30.18
CA GLY A 91 3.29 -27.40 30.31
C GLY A 91 2.29 -26.32 29.90
N ARG A 92 2.75 -25.19 29.35
CA ARG A 92 1.93 -24.03 28.95
C ARG A 92 1.23 -24.28 27.61
N ILE A 93 0.05 -23.70 27.44
CA ILE A 93 -0.72 -23.78 26.18
C ILE A 93 -0.64 -22.44 25.45
N TRP A 94 -0.09 -22.49 24.23
CA TRP A 94 0.02 -21.37 23.31
C TRP A 94 -0.91 -21.57 22.11
N TRP A 95 -1.60 -20.52 21.70
CA TRP A 95 -2.48 -20.53 20.54
C TRP A 95 -1.79 -19.85 19.36
N ILE A 96 -1.64 -20.55 18.24
CA ILE A 96 -0.99 -20.03 17.03
C ILE A 96 -1.85 -20.16 15.78
N VAL A 97 -1.50 -19.37 14.76
CA VAL A 97 -2.05 -19.47 13.41
C VAL A 97 -1.28 -20.51 12.59
N LYS A 98 -1.97 -21.53 12.06
CA LYS A 98 -1.39 -22.48 11.09
C LYS A 98 -1.97 -22.19 9.70
N ASP A 99 -1.16 -21.68 8.76
CA ASP A 99 -1.61 -21.43 7.38
C ASP A 99 -1.17 -22.56 6.44
N SER A 100 0.14 -22.70 6.22
CA SER A 100 0.71 -23.69 5.30
C SER A 100 1.95 -24.34 5.89
N TRP A 101 2.06 -25.66 5.74
CA TRP A 101 3.21 -26.43 6.21
C TRP A 101 4.34 -26.37 5.18
N ASP A 102 5.50 -25.88 5.61
CA ASP A 102 6.73 -25.95 4.80
C ASP A 102 7.43 -27.30 5.06
N LYS A 103 7.40 -28.18 4.05
CA LYS A 103 8.02 -29.51 4.11
C LYS A 103 9.54 -29.47 4.14
N GLN A 104 10.18 -28.44 3.61
CA GLN A 104 11.65 -28.37 3.53
C GLN A 104 12.28 -27.96 4.85
N ASN A 105 11.61 -27.08 5.59
CA ASN A 105 12.10 -26.52 6.83
C ASN A 105 11.32 -27.00 8.06
N GLN A 106 10.34 -27.90 7.87
CA GLN A 106 9.49 -28.51 8.91
C GLN A 106 8.89 -27.47 9.87
N PHE A 107 8.26 -26.42 9.32
CA PHE A 107 7.58 -25.41 10.14
C PHE A 107 6.26 -24.94 9.50
N TRP A 108 5.36 -24.47 10.35
CA TRP A 108 4.11 -23.83 9.92
C TRP A 108 4.38 -22.37 9.56
N THR A 109 4.18 -22.04 8.28
CA THR A 109 4.15 -20.66 7.81
C THR A 109 2.84 -19.99 8.22
N HIS A 110 2.89 -18.70 8.49
CA HIS A 110 1.73 -17.87 8.77
C HIS A 110 1.90 -16.51 8.10
N THR A 111 0.85 -16.05 7.44
CA THR A 111 0.83 -14.78 6.69
C THR A 111 0.62 -13.57 7.60
N GLY A 112 0.17 -13.80 8.83
CA GLY A 112 -0.23 -12.76 9.78
C GLY A 112 0.85 -11.75 10.12
N ILE A 113 2.12 -12.14 10.28
CA ILE A 113 3.23 -11.22 10.62
C ILE A 113 3.99 -10.74 9.39
N ASN A 114 3.84 -11.42 8.24
CA ASN A 114 4.58 -11.08 7.04
C ASN A 114 3.96 -9.94 6.24
N THR A 115 2.81 -9.41 6.69
CA THR A 115 2.06 -8.36 6.00
C THR A 115 1.76 -7.23 6.97
N ALA A 116 2.04 -5.99 6.56
CA ALA A 116 1.67 -4.81 7.33
C ALA A 116 0.14 -4.60 7.28
N GLY A 117 -0.47 -4.26 8.41
CA GLY A 117 -1.92 -4.12 8.51
C GLY A 117 -2.46 -4.34 9.92
N LYS A 118 -3.75 -4.66 10.01
CA LYS A 118 -4.47 -4.82 11.28
C LYS A 118 -5.00 -6.24 11.44
N LEU A 119 -4.52 -6.94 12.47
CA LEU A 119 -5.09 -8.21 12.91
C LEU A 119 -6.07 -7.99 14.06
N LYS A 120 -7.23 -8.65 13.99
CA LYS A 120 -8.24 -8.62 15.05
C LYS A 120 -8.32 -9.97 15.72
N PHE A 121 -7.81 -10.06 16.94
CA PHE A 121 -8.00 -11.23 17.79
C PHE A 121 -9.23 -11.05 18.66
N VAL A 122 -10.05 -12.08 18.73
CA VAL A 122 -11.18 -12.14 19.65
C VAL A 122 -10.91 -13.25 20.67
N LEU A 123 -10.85 -12.84 21.93
CA LEU A 123 -10.54 -13.67 23.09
C LEU A 123 -11.71 -13.53 24.06
N GLN A 124 -12.70 -14.43 23.93
CA GLN A 124 -13.94 -14.40 24.73
C GLN A 124 -14.71 -13.08 24.60
N ASN A 125 -14.64 -12.24 25.65
CA ASN A 125 -15.30 -10.95 25.74
C ASN A 125 -14.32 -9.77 25.56
N GLN A 126 -13.05 -10.06 25.29
CA GLN A 126 -12.01 -9.07 25.01
C GLN A 126 -11.63 -9.14 23.54
N LYS A 127 -11.58 -7.99 22.89
CA LYS A 127 -11.05 -7.85 21.54
C LYS A 127 -9.67 -7.23 21.63
N CYS A 128 -8.74 -7.72 20.82
CA CYS A 128 -7.41 -7.17 20.68
C CYS A 128 -7.14 -6.81 19.22
N HIS A 129 -6.74 -5.57 18.97
CA HIS A 129 -6.23 -5.13 17.69
C HIS A 129 -4.71 -5.13 17.74
N VAL A 130 -4.11 -5.84 16.79
CA VAL A 130 -2.66 -5.91 16.63
C VAL A 130 -2.32 -5.16 15.36
N PHE A 131 -1.67 -4.02 15.52
CA PHE A 131 -1.21 -3.18 14.44
C PHE A 131 0.18 -3.64 14.03
N ILE A 132 0.31 -4.13 12.80
CA ILE A 132 1.56 -4.58 12.22
C ILE A 132 2.08 -3.48 11.30
N GLY A 133 3.09 -2.76 11.76
CA GLY A 133 3.83 -1.77 10.97
C GLY A 133 4.96 -2.41 10.16
N ALA A 134 5.61 -1.60 9.30
CA ALA A 134 6.91 -1.94 8.73
C ALA A 134 8.03 -1.43 9.65
N MET A 135 9.30 -1.82 9.42
CA MET A 135 10.43 -1.24 10.17
C MET A 135 10.51 0.29 10.02
N ASP A 136 10.11 0.80 8.85
CA ASP A 136 10.28 2.21 8.49
C ASP A 136 9.00 3.05 8.63
N PHE A 137 7.84 2.42 8.88
CA PHE A 137 6.55 3.13 8.97
C PHE A 137 5.58 2.46 9.94
N THR A 138 4.91 3.29 10.74
CA THR A 138 3.79 2.89 11.59
C THR A 138 2.55 2.55 10.76
N TYR A 139 1.57 1.86 11.38
CA TYR A 139 0.29 1.56 10.71
C TYR A 139 -0.43 2.83 10.24
N ASP A 140 -0.43 3.89 11.06
CA ASP A 140 -1.09 5.15 10.73
C ASP A 140 -0.41 5.86 9.55
N GLU A 141 0.92 5.85 9.50
CA GLU A 141 1.68 6.40 8.36
C GLU A 141 1.42 5.61 7.08
N LEU A 142 1.28 4.28 7.16
CA LEU A 142 0.92 3.45 6.02
C LEU A 142 -0.50 3.76 5.52
N GLU A 143 -1.46 3.95 6.43
CA GLU A 143 -2.83 4.31 6.05
C GLU A 143 -2.89 5.69 5.39
N ILE A 144 -2.13 6.67 5.91
CA ILE A 144 -1.95 7.99 5.28
C ILE A 144 -1.32 7.83 3.89
N TYR A 145 -0.25 7.06 3.76
CA TYR A 145 0.42 6.83 2.48
C TYR A 145 -0.52 6.15 1.46
N LEU A 146 -1.27 5.13 1.86
CA LEU A 146 -2.27 4.47 1.00
C LEU A 146 -3.39 5.42 0.60
N SER A 147 -3.82 6.31 1.50
CA SER A 147 -4.83 7.32 1.17
C SER A 147 -4.29 8.33 0.16
N SER A 148 -3.06 8.84 0.37
CA SER A 148 -2.37 9.72 -0.56
C SER A 148 -2.18 9.05 -1.92
N PHE A 149 -1.73 7.79 -1.95
CA PHE A 149 -1.54 7.05 -3.19
C PHE A 149 -2.85 6.83 -3.95
N LYS A 150 -3.95 6.54 -3.25
CA LYS A 150 -5.28 6.46 -3.87
C LYS A 150 -5.71 7.80 -4.44
N ASP A 151 -5.46 8.88 -3.72
CA ASP A 151 -5.77 10.23 -4.16
C ASP A 151 -4.92 10.62 -5.37
N ASP A 152 -3.63 10.26 -5.39
CA ASP A 152 -2.71 10.45 -6.51
C ASP A 152 -3.15 9.65 -7.75
N LEU A 153 -3.64 8.41 -7.57
CA LEU A 153 -4.21 7.63 -8.67
C LEU A 153 -5.48 8.25 -9.23
N TRP A 154 -6.33 8.80 -8.35
CA TRP A 154 -7.50 9.53 -8.79
C TRP A 154 -7.13 10.84 -9.51
N GLU A 155 -6.11 11.56 -9.03
CA GLU A 155 -5.55 12.73 -9.71
C GLU A 155 -5.03 12.32 -11.09
N LEU A 156 -4.25 11.25 -11.20
CA LEU A 156 -3.73 10.73 -12.48
C LEU A 156 -4.85 10.33 -13.46
N MET A 157 -5.91 9.70 -12.96
CA MET A 157 -7.06 9.29 -13.78
C MET A 157 -7.89 10.48 -14.28
N LEU A 158 -7.87 11.61 -13.56
CA LEU A 158 -8.64 12.81 -13.87
C LEU A 158 -7.80 13.92 -14.52
N ASP A 159 -6.47 13.87 -14.40
CA ASP A 159 -5.56 14.84 -15.00
C ASP A 159 -5.37 14.55 -16.50
N ASP A 160 -5.61 15.59 -17.28
CA ASP A 160 -5.62 15.58 -18.75
C ASP A 160 -4.23 15.42 -19.38
N SER A 161 -3.17 15.59 -18.59
CA SER A 161 -1.77 15.51 -19.04
C SER A 161 -1.10 14.18 -18.69
N SER A 162 -1.82 13.19 -18.17
CA SER A 162 -1.25 11.88 -17.85
C SER A 162 -0.82 11.15 -19.13
N ALA A 163 0.42 10.66 -19.15
CA ALA A 163 1.03 9.94 -20.28
C ALA A 163 0.29 8.63 -20.70
N ILE A 164 -0.77 8.26 -19.97
CA ILE A 164 -1.60 7.08 -20.19
C ILE A 164 -2.70 7.38 -21.23
N GLN A 165 -3.03 8.64 -21.49
CA GLN A 165 -4.00 9.02 -22.53
C GLN A 165 -3.29 9.35 -23.86
N THR A 166 -2.73 8.35 -24.51
CA THR A 166 -2.28 8.48 -25.91
C THR A 166 -3.47 8.82 -26.80
N ASN A 167 -3.44 10.03 -27.39
CA ASN A 167 -4.30 10.52 -28.47
C ASN A 167 -5.79 10.80 -28.14
N LYS A 168 -6.07 11.76 -27.25
CA LYS A 168 -7.33 12.52 -27.33
C LYS A 168 -7.08 14.02 -27.39
N SER A 169 -7.87 14.68 -28.24
CA SER A 169 -7.92 16.13 -28.33
C SER A 169 -8.21 16.75 -26.97
N THR A 170 -7.63 17.93 -26.75
CA THR A 170 -7.65 18.81 -25.58
C THR A 170 -9.05 19.20 -25.08
N ASN A 171 -9.89 18.22 -24.75
CA ASN A 171 -11.13 18.40 -24.00
C ASN A 171 -11.07 17.42 -22.84
N GLY A 172 -10.51 17.94 -21.76
CA GLY A 172 -10.19 17.20 -20.56
C GLY A 172 -11.35 16.49 -19.88
N ILE A 173 -10.99 15.43 -19.17
CA ILE A 173 -11.75 14.81 -18.07
C ILE A 173 -11.48 15.59 -16.76
N GLY A 174 -10.87 16.78 -16.82
CA GLY A 174 -11.03 17.78 -15.77
C GLY A 174 -12.52 18.05 -15.48
N VAL A 175 -12.84 18.56 -14.27
CA VAL A 175 -14.18 19.04 -13.93
C VAL A 175 -14.51 20.24 -14.84
N ASN A 176 -15.02 19.93 -16.03
CA ASN A 176 -15.35 20.90 -17.06
C ASN A 176 -16.84 21.25 -16.93
N GLU A 177 -17.22 22.42 -17.42
CA GLU A 177 -18.62 22.89 -17.40
C GLU A 177 -19.55 21.86 -18.08
N SER A 178 -19.06 21.17 -19.11
CA SER A 178 -19.76 20.10 -19.81
C SER A 178 -20.05 18.86 -18.94
N LEU A 179 -19.17 18.55 -17.98
CA LEU A 179 -19.36 17.44 -17.04
C LEU A 179 -20.40 17.82 -15.98
N ILE A 180 -20.36 19.06 -15.49
CA ILE A 180 -21.39 19.60 -14.58
C ILE A 180 -22.75 19.62 -15.27
N GLU A 181 -22.80 20.06 -16.53
CA GLU A 181 -24.02 20.03 -17.32
C GLU A 181 -24.54 18.61 -17.53
N CYS A 182 -23.66 17.64 -17.80
CA CYS A 182 -24.01 16.22 -17.88
C CYS A 182 -24.60 15.70 -16.56
N ILE A 183 -24.01 16.06 -15.41
CA ILE A 183 -24.51 15.68 -14.08
C ILE A 183 -25.91 16.28 -13.86
N ASN A 184 -26.09 17.57 -14.16
CA ASN A 184 -27.38 18.25 -14.02
C ASN A 184 -28.45 17.60 -14.92
N ARG A 185 -28.11 17.27 -16.16
CA ARG A 185 -29.02 16.54 -17.06
C ARG A 185 -29.36 15.17 -16.49
N LEU A 186 -28.38 14.42 -15.99
CA LEU A 186 -28.58 13.11 -15.38
C LEU A 186 -29.52 13.19 -14.17
N ILE A 187 -29.34 14.17 -13.29
CA ILE A 187 -30.24 14.40 -12.14
C ILE A 187 -31.65 14.75 -12.62
N SER A 188 -31.79 15.68 -13.57
CA SER A 188 -33.10 16.09 -14.09
C SER A 188 -33.86 14.95 -14.77
N HIS A 189 -33.15 14.05 -15.46
CA HIS A 189 -33.75 12.86 -16.06
C HIS A 189 -34.08 11.80 -15.01
N ALA A 190 -33.26 11.65 -13.96
CA ALA A 190 -33.54 10.75 -12.86
C ALA A 190 -34.77 11.17 -12.06
N GLU A 191 -34.97 12.47 -11.82
CA GLU A 191 -36.17 13.02 -11.19
C GLU A 191 -37.42 12.70 -12.01
N LYS A 192 -37.38 12.88 -13.34
CA LYS A 192 -38.48 12.49 -14.22
C LYS A 192 -38.80 10.99 -14.16
N VAL A 193 -37.78 10.14 -14.07
CA VAL A 193 -37.98 8.68 -13.91
C VAL A 193 -38.57 8.34 -12.54
N LEU A 194 -38.25 9.12 -11.50
CA LEU A 194 -38.83 8.95 -10.17
C LEU A 194 -40.30 9.34 -10.11
N GLU A 195 -40.72 10.37 -10.86
CA GLU A 195 -42.13 10.78 -10.98
C GLU A 195 -42.97 9.71 -11.70
N THR A 196 -42.42 9.06 -12.73
CA THR A 196 -43.10 8.01 -13.49
C THR A 196 -42.24 6.74 -13.61
N PRO A 197 -42.07 5.96 -12.52
CA PRO A 197 -41.27 4.75 -12.55
C PRO A 197 -41.98 3.66 -13.36
N LYS A 198 -41.21 2.81 -14.04
CA LYS A 198 -41.79 1.71 -14.82
C LYS A 198 -42.47 0.71 -13.87
N VAL A 199 -43.71 0.34 -14.18
CA VAL A 199 -44.50 -0.61 -13.38
C VAL A 199 -44.74 -1.87 -14.17
N GLU A 200 -44.37 -3.01 -13.59
CA GLU A 200 -44.75 -4.33 -14.09
C GLU A 200 -45.87 -4.89 -13.22
N LEU A 201 -46.98 -5.34 -13.82
CA LEU A 201 -48.04 -6.00 -13.08
C LEU A 201 -47.66 -7.46 -12.84
N ARG A 202 -47.38 -7.83 -11.59
CA ARG A 202 -47.11 -9.22 -11.22
C ARG A 202 -48.39 -9.91 -10.78
N GLU A 203 -48.62 -11.09 -11.35
CA GLU A 203 -49.72 -11.95 -10.91
C GLU A 203 -49.35 -12.59 -9.58
N ILE A 204 -50.23 -12.41 -8.59
CA ILE A 204 -50.14 -13.04 -7.28
C ILE A 204 -51.46 -13.75 -6.97
N GLN A 205 -51.41 -14.66 -6.00
CA GLN A 205 -52.61 -15.26 -5.44
C GLN A 205 -52.98 -14.51 -4.17
N ASP A 206 -54.21 -13.98 -4.13
CA ASP A 206 -54.71 -13.20 -3.00
C ASP A 206 -56.12 -13.66 -2.62
N LEU A 207 -56.48 -13.47 -1.35
CA LEU A 207 -57.77 -13.88 -0.80
C LEU A 207 -58.83 -12.85 -1.16
N LYS A 208 -59.80 -13.25 -1.99
CA LYS A 208 -60.92 -12.39 -2.38
C LYS A 208 -62.26 -12.95 -1.88
N PRO A 209 -63.25 -12.08 -1.62
CA PRO A 209 -64.58 -12.54 -1.25
C PRO A 209 -65.17 -13.38 -2.38
N ARG A 210 -65.90 -14.45 -2.04
CA ARG A 210 -66.41 -15.47 -2.99
C ARG A 210 -67.04 -14.93 -4.29
N LYS A 211 -67.67 -13.75 -4.25
CA LYS A 211 -68.30 -13.10 -5.42
C LYS A 211 -67.32 -12.45 -6.41
N ALA A 212 -66.10 -12.10 -5.97
CA ALA A 212 -65.10 -11.38 -6.77
C ALA A 212 -63.88 -12.24 -7.12
N VAL A 213 -63.97 -13.55 -6.89
CA VAL A 213 -62.88 -14.51 -7.08
C VAL A 213 -62.77 -14.88 -8.56
N LYS A 214 -61.61 -14.58 -9.15
CA LYS A 214 -61.12 -15.21 -10.37
C LYS A 214 -60.54 -16.59 -10.03
N PRO A 215 -61.04 -17.70 -10.60
CA PRO A 215 -60.65 -19.06 -10.21
C PRO A 215 -59.19 -19.41 -10.52
N VAL A 216 -58.59 -20.21 -9.63
CA VAL A 216 -57.30 -20.90 -9.76
C VAL A 216 -57.49 -22.35 -9.30
N ASN A 217 -56.63 -23.29 -9.69
CA ASN A 217 -56.69 -24.71 -9.23
C ASN A 217 -56.88 -24.84 -7.71
N ARG A 218 -56.21 -23.98 -6.93
CA ARG A 218 -56.33 -23.94 -5.48
C ARG A 218 -57.73 -23.53 -5.00
N THR A 219 -58.39 -22.61 -5.70
CA THR A 219 -59.77 -22.18 -5.42
C THR A 219 -60.75 -23.35 -5.52
N PHE A 220 -60.59 -24.21 -6.54
CA PHE A 220 -61.46 -25.38 -6.72
C PHE A 220 -61.27 -26.39 -5.57
N MET A 221 -60.02 -26.64 -5.17
CA MET A 221 -59.72 -27.49 -4.01
C MET A 221 -60.27 -26.93 -2.69
N GLU A 222 -60.20 -25.60 -2.49
CA GLU A 222 -60.75 -24.92 -1.31
C GLU A 222 -62.28 -25.04 -1.24
N ILE A 223 -62.98 -24.91 -2.38
CA ILE A 223 -64.45 -25.07 -2.43
C ILE A 223 -64.86 -26.52 -2.10
N VAL A 224 -64.13 -27.52 -2.60
CA VAL A 224 -64.42 -28.94 -2.37
C VAL A 224 -64.11 -29.35 -0.93
N SER A 225 -62.99 -28.87 -0.37
CA SER A 225 -62.56 -29.24 0.99
C SER A 225 -63.25 -28.43 2.09
N LYS A 226 -63.66 -27.17 1.83
CA LYS A 226 -64.27 -26.25 2.79
C LYS A 226 -65.48 -25.55 2.18
N THR A 227 -66.65 -26.15 2.35
CA THR A 227 -67.92 -25.76 1.71
C THR A 227 -68.43 -24.34 2.04
N ASN A 228 -67.97 -23.71 3.13
CA ASN A 228 -68.51 -22.42 3.61
C ASN A 228 -67.48 -21.29 3.83
N GLN A 229 -66.37 -21.28 3.09
CA GLN A 229 -65.39 -20.19 3.16
C GLN A 229 -65.90 -18.88 2.54
N ARG A 230 -65.83 -17.78 3.31
CA ARG A 230 -66.17 -16.41 2.84
C ARG A 230 -65.13 -15.82 1.88
N PHE A 231 -63.86 -16.18 2.07
CA PHE A 231 -62.73 -15.76 1.25
C PHE A 231 -62.10 -16.98 0.62
N LEU A 232 -61.78 -16.88 -0.66
CA LEU A 232 -61.13 -17.94 -1.43
C LEU A 232 -59.91 -17.35 -2.14
N THR A 233 -58.91 -18.21 -2.35
CA THR A 233 -57.71 -17.82 -3.10
C THR A 233 -58.09 -17.46 -4.53
N SER A 234 -57.61 -16.33 -5.03
CA SER A 234 -57.95 -15.78 -6.35
C SER A 234 -56.74 -15.22 -7.07
N ARG A 235 -56.80 -15.14 -8.41
CA ARG A 235 -55.83 -14.35 -9.20
C ARG A 235 -55.99 -12.86 -8.88
N ALA A 236 -54.90 -12.24 -8.44
CA ALA A 236 -54.78 -10.81 -8.27
C ALA A 236 -53.50 -10.31 -8.96
N THR A 237 -53.44 -9.01 -9.21
CA THR A 237 -52.28 -8.37 -9.83
C THR A 237 -51.83 -7.24 -8.92
N VAL A 238 -50.54 -7.23 -8.56
CA VAL A 238 -49.94 -6.16 -7.76
C VAL A 238 -48.90 -5.43 -8.60
N PRO A 239 -48.88 -4.09 -8.57
CA PRO A 239 -47.83 -3.33 -9.24
C PRO A 239 -46.48 -3.60 -8.57
N SER A 240 -45.51 -4.03 -9.37
CA SER A 240 -44.12 -4.22 -8.99
C SER A 240 -43.26 -3.18 -9.68
N TYR A 241 -42.60 -2.34 -8.88
CA TYR A 241 -41.60 -1.38 -9.35
C TYR A 241 -40.21 -2.01 -9.47
N ASN A 242 -40.05 -3.26 -9.05
CA ASN A 242 -38.80 -4.00 -9.11
C ASN A 242 -38.58 -4.62 -10.51
N VAL A 243 -38.46 -3.75 -11.50
CA VAL A 243 -38.21 -4.09 -12.91
C VAL A 243 -36.73 -3.88 -13.22
N SER A 244 -36.18 -4.62 -14.19
CA SER A 244 -34.79 -4.53 -14.65
C SER A 244 -34.34 -3.08 -14.93
N GLU A 245 -35.21 -2.28 -15.54
CA GLU A 245 -34.93 -0.92 -15.97
C GLU A 245 -34.81 0.01 -14.76
N ASN A 246 -35.74 -0.07 -13.80
CA ASN A 246 -35.65 0.73 -12.57
C ASN A 246 -34.42 0.34 -11.74
N ARG A 247 -34.09 -0.96 -11.69
CA ARG A 247 -32.86 -1.45 -11.06
C ARG A 247 -31.60 -0.92 -11.74
N TYR A 248 -31.60 -0.89 -13.07
CA TYR A 248 -30.48 -0.36 -13.84
C TYR A 248 -30.30 1.13 -13.62
N VAL A 249 -31.40 1.92 -13.62
CA VAL A 249 -31.35 3.35 -13.31
C VAL A 249 -30.81 3.57 -11.90
N LEU A 250 -31.30 2.84 -10.90
CA LEU A 250 -30.78 2.91 -9.53
C LEU A 250 -29.28 2.61 -9.48
N PHE A 251 -28.84 1.53 -10.11
CA PHE A 251 -27.43 1.16 -10.18
C PHE A 251 -26.57 2.24 -10.86
N ALA A 252 -27.04 2.81 -11.97
CA ALA A 252 -26.36 3.88 -12.69
C ALA A 252 -26.23 5.15 -11.83
N LEU A 253 -27.28 5.49 -11.07
CA LEU A 253 -27.29 6.62 -10.15
C LEU A 253 -26.33 6.39 -8.97
N GLU A 254 -26.35 5.22 -8.35
CA GLU A 254 -25.41 4.88 -7.28
C GLU A 254 -23.95 4.96 -7.75
N ARG A 255 -23.67 4.46 -8.96
CA ARG A 255 -22.32 4.50 -9.52
C ARG A 255 -21.90 5.94 -9.84
N SER A 256 -22.79 6.73 -10.43
CA SER A 256 -22.56 8.14 -10.74
C SER A 256 -22.32 8.95 -9.46
N TYR A 257 -23.14 8.73 -8.42
CA TYR A 257 -22.98 9.37 -7.11
C TYR A 257 -21.61 9.07 -6.50
N ARG A 258 -21.14 7.82 -6.55
CA ARG A 258 -19.80 7.47 -6.05
C ARG A 258 -18.71 8.23 -6.78
N ILE A 259 -18.81 8.37 -8.10
CA ILE A 259 -17.84 9.12 -8.92
C ILE A 259 -17.87 10.60 -8.55
N ILE A 260 -19.07 11.21 -8.51
CA ILE A 260 -19.26 12.63 -8.17
C ILE A 260 -18.73 12.92 -6.76
N LYS A 261 -18.99 12.03 -5.80
CA LYS A 261 -18.47 12.16 -4.43
C LYS A 261 -16.95 12.18 -4.40
N GLN A 262 -16.29 11.31 -5.17
CA GLN A 262 -14.83 11.31 -5.24
C GLN A 262 -14.29 12.56 -5.92
N ILE A 263 -14.91 13.00 -7.03
CA ILE A 263 -14.56 14.26 -7.68
C ILE A 263 -14.64 15.45 -6.70
N ALA A 264 -15.69 15.50 -5.87
CA ALA A 264 -15.84 16.55 -4.86
C ALA A 264 -14.74 16.51 -3.79
N ILE A 265 -14.36 15.32 -3.31
CA ILE A 265 -13.27 15.14 -2.33
C ILE A 265 -11.94 15.61 -2.95
N LEU A 266 -11.64 15.17 -4.18
CA LEU A 266 -10.41 15.53 -4.87
C LEU A 266 -10.33 17.02 -5.17
N SER A 267 -11.45 17.63 -5.57
CA SER A 267 -11.56 19.08 -5.75
C SER A 267 -11.27 19.83 -4.44
N GLY A 268 -11.81 19.34 -3.32
CA GLY A 268 -11.50 19.88 -1.99
C GLY A 268 -10.01 19.76 -1.64
N ASN A 269 -9.41 18.60 -1.87
CA ASN A 269 -7.99 18.36 -1.64
C ASN A 269 -7.11 19.26 -2.52
N LYS A 270 -7.46 19.44 -3.79
CA LYS A 270 -6.76 20.31 -4.74
C LYS A 270 -6.87 21.79 -4.33
N SER A 271 -8.03 22.24 -3.87
CA SER A 271 -8.23 23.57 -3.29
C SER A 271 -7.35 23.79 -2.06
N ASN A 272 -7.31 22.83 -1.14
CA ASN A 272 -6.45 22.89 0.05
C ASN A 272 -4.96 22.90 -0.31
N ARG A 273 -4.55 22.15 -1.35
CA ARG A 273 -3.17 22.16 -1.86
C ARG A 273 -2.80 23.52 -2.43
N TYR A 274 -3.66 24.12 -3.26
CA TYR A 274 -3.42 25.44 -3.83
C TYR A 274 -3.38 26.54 -2.76
N THR A 275 -4.29 26.51 -1.78
CA THR A 275 -4.27 27.46 -0.67
C THR A 275 -2.97 27.33 0.14
N ASN A 276 -2.54 26.11 0.46
CA ASN A 276 -1.24 25.87 1.12
C ASN A 276 -0.04 26.35 0.28
N MET A 277 -0.09 26.15 -1.04
CA MET A 277 0.96 26.63 -1.95
C MET A 277 1.00 28.16 -2.00
N VAL A 278 -0.16 28.82 -2.05
CA VAL A 278 -0.26 30.29 -1.98
C VAL A 278 0.30 30.81 -0.67
N VAL A 279 0.02 30.16 0.46
CA VAL A 279 0.60 30.52 1.77
C VAL A 279 2.11 30.39 1.74
N LYS A 280 2.66 29.25 1.28
CA LYS A 280 4.11 29.05 1.17
C LYS A 280 4.78 30.08 0.26
N LEU A 281 4.19 30.38 -0.90
CA LEU A 281 4.70 31.39 -1.82
C LEU A 281 4.64 32.80 -1.22
N LYS A 282 3.59 33.11 -0.46
CA LYS A 282 3.45 34.38 0.25
C LYS A 282 4.48 34.51 1.37
N ASP A 283 4.78 33.42 2.08
CA ASP A 283 5.81 33.40 3.11
C ASP A 283 7.21 33.51 2.50
N GLN A 284 7.46 32.86 1.37
CA GLN A 284 8.69 33.04 0.59
C GLN A 284 8.83 34.49 0.11
N TYR A 285 7.77 35.08 -0.45
CA TYR A 285 7.76 36.47 -0.87
C TYR A 285 8.06 37.44 0.29
N LYS A 286 7.53 37.17 1.49
CA LYS A 286 7.84 37.96 2.69
C LYS A 286 9.26 37.71 3.22
N ALA A 287 9.80 36.52 3.01
CA ALA A 287 11.16 36.17 3.40
C ALA A 287 12.23 36.71 2.44
N PHE A 288 11.84 37.12 1.22
CA PHE A 288 12.71 37.91 0.35
C PHE A 288 12.97 39.28 1.01
N SER A 289 14.17 39.42 1.56
CA SER A 289 14.72 40.68 2.02
C SER A 289 15.84 41.10 1.07
N ASP A 290 15.91 42.40 0.74
CA ASP A 290 16.98 42.98 -0.09
C ASP A 290 18.37 42.88 0.58
N CYS A 291 18.42 42.50 1.85
CA CYS A 291 19.64 42.33 2.62
C CYS A 291 19.81 40.86 3.04
N VAL A 292 20.82 40.18 2.51
CA VAL A 292 21.22 38.85 2.96
C VAL A 292 22.22 39.01 4.10
N MET A 293 21.86 38.55 5.30
CA MET A 293 22.80 38.42 6.42
C MET A 293 23.74 37.25 6.12
N VAL A 294 24.92 37.58 5.60
CA VAL A 294 25.95 36.58 5.30
C VAL A 294 26.78 36.34 6.56
N ASP A 295 26.87 35.08 6.98
CA ASP A 295 27.78 34.68 8.04
C ASP A 295 29.24 34.85 7.58
N ARG A 296 29.89 35.87 8.15
CA ARG A 296 31.26 36.26 7.81
C ARG A 296 32.24 35.12 8.06
N ASP A 297 32.03 34.31 9.09
CA ASP A 297 32.97 33.26 9.46
C ASP A 297 32.87 32.07 8.51
N LEU A 298 31.67 31.75 8.04
CA LEU A 298 31.45 30.74 7.00
C LEU A 298 32.14 31.14 5.69
N VAL A 299 31.93 32.38 5.23
CA VAL A 299 32.55 32.88 3.99
C VAL A 299 34.06 32.99 4.13
N ALA A 300 34.57 33.40 5.29
CA ALA A 300 36.01 33.44 5.56
C ALA A 300 36.61 32.03 5.54
N LYS A 301 35.90 31.02 6.05
CA LYS A 301 36.32 29.61 6.02
C LYS A 301 36.31 29.07 4.60
N GLU A 302 35.26 29.31 3.82
CA GLU A 302 35.20 28.92 2.41
C GLU A 302 36.31 29.57 1.59
N TYR A 303 36.56 30.86 1.80
CA TYR A 303 37.67 31.57 1.16
C TYR A 303 39.03 30.96 1.49
N ARG A 304 39.26 30.58 2.75
CA ARG A 304 40.49 29.86 3.15
C ARG A 304 40.60 28.51 2.46
N THR A 305 39.53 27.73 2.41
CA THR A 305 39.55 26.43 1.71
C THR A 305 39.75 26.57 0.20
N LEU A 306 39.20 27.60 -0.44
CA LEU A 306 39.46 27.91 -1.85
C LEU A 306 40.91 28.33 -2.08
N ARG A 307 41.48 29.12 -1.17
CA ARG A 307 42.90 29.51 -1.22
C ARG A 307 43.83 28.32 -1.04
N GLU A 308 43.51 27.39 -0.16
CA GLU A 308 44.25 26.14 0.00
C GLU A 308 44.14 25.28 -1.27
N ARG A 309 42.94 25.15 -1.85
CA ARG A 309 42.72 24.44 -3.13
C ARG A 309 43.38 25.10 -4.33
N SER A 310 43.66 26.41 -4.29
CA SER A 310 44.42 27.06 -5.37
C SER A 310 45.91 26.71 -5.36
N GLN A 311 46.43 26.14 -4.26
CA GLN A 311 47.83 25.75 -4.18
C GLN A 311 48.02 24.35 -4.77
N ILE A 312 48.93 24.23 -5.73
CA ILE A 312 49.27 22.95 -6.39
C ILE A 312 49.71 21.89 -5.36
N ARG A 313 50.38 22.30 -4.28
CA ARG A 313 50.82 21.41 -3.19
C ARG A 313 49.67 20.69 -2.48
N PHE A 314 48.51 21.34 -2.36
CA PHE A 314 47.33 20.73 -1.75
C PHE A 314 46.85 19.54 -2.58
N TRP A 315 46.73 19.71 -3.90
CA TRP A 315 46.36 18.64 -4.81
C TRP A 315 47.41 17.55 -4.90
N GLN A 316 48.70 17.89 -4.87
CA GLN A 316 49.78 16.90 -4.82
C GLN A 316 49.69 16.04 -3.56
N ASN A 317 49.45 16.64 -2.40
CA ASN A 317 49.30 15.90 -1.15
C ASN A 317 48.04 15.03 -1.14
N LEU A 318 46.90 15.58 -1.59
CA LEU A 318 45.65 14.83 -1.70
C LEU A 318 45.77 13.65 -2.68
N PHE A 319 46.46 13.86 -3.80
CA PHE A 319 46.74 12.83 -4.79
C PHE A 319 47.65 11.75 -4.20
N LEU A 320 48.70 12.13 -3.47
CA LEU A 320 49.58 11.19 -2.77
C LEU A 320 48.85 10.39 -1.68
N GLU A 321 47.95 11.01 -0.92
CA GLU A 321 47.08 10.30 0.04
C GLU A 321 46.18 9.30 -0.67
N LYS A 322 45.52 9.70 -1.76
CA LYS A 322 44.66 8.82 -2.56
C LYS A 322 45.44 7.68 -3.22
N LEU A 323 46.69 7.92 -3.61
CA LEU A 323 47.58 6.87 -4.12
C LEU A 323 47.97 5.88 -3.03
N ARG A 324 48.24 6.35 -1.80
CA ARG A 324 48.50 5.50 -0.63
C ARG A 324 47.28 4.68 -0.24
N GLU A 325 46.09 5.28 -0.20
CA GLU A 325 44.84 4.58 0.09
C GLU A 325 44.55 3.44 -0.91
N ASN A 326 44.98 3.60 -2.17
CA ASN A 326 44.80 2.61 -3.23
C ASN A 326 46.01 1.66 -3.42
N ASN A 327 47.00 1.67 -2.51
CA ASN A 327 48.19 0.80 -2.55
C ASN A 327 48.97 0.83 -3.88
N ILE A 328 49.01 1.98 -4.57
CA ILE A 328 49.76 2.13 -5.81
C ILE A 328 51.20 2.57 -5.47
N GLN A 329 52.16 1.65 -5.55
CA GLN A 329 53.58 1.95 -5.43
C GLN A 329 54.17 2.24 -6.81
N PHE A 330 54.72 3.44 -7.01
CA PHE A 330 55.60 3.69 -8.14
C PHE A 330 56.94 3.00 -7.86
N VAL A 331 57.18 1.90 -8.58
CA VAL A 331 58.50 1.30 -8.62
C VAL A 331 59.36 2.19 -9.49
N ASP A 332 60.37 2.84 -8.90
CA ASP A 332 61.41 3.56 -9.63
C ASP A 332 62.28 2.53 -10.37
N VAL A 333 61.78 2.05 -11.52
CA VAL A 333 62.61 1.34 -12.47
C VAL A 333 63.39 2.42 -13.22
N HIS A 334 64.62 2.68 -12.76
CA HIS A 334 65.61 3.40 -13.54
C HIS A 334 65.95 2.60 -14.81
N HIS A 335 65.10 2.70 -15.84
CA HIS A 335 65.50 2.37 -17.19
C HIS A 335 66.36 3.53 -17.71
N ASN A 336 67.66 3.26 -17.87
CA ASN A 336 68.58 4.11 -18.61
C ASN A 336 67.95 4.52 -19.96
N GLN A 337 67.75 5.82 -20.10
CA GLN A 337 67.53 6.60 -21.32
C GLN A 337 66.57 6.01 -22.37
N THR A 338 65.33 6.47 -22.34
CA THR A 338 64.66 7.04 -23.53
C THR A 338 63.67 8.08 -23.01
N GLU A 339 63.84 9.35 -23.37
CA GLU A 339 62.84 10.38 -23.10
C GLU A 339 61.53 9.93 -23.71
N LEU A 340 60.54 9.64 -22.85
CA LEU A 340 59.26 9.11 -23.29
C LEU A 340 58.40 10.29 -23.73
N TYR A 341 58.43 10.61 -25.02
CA TYR A 341 57.57 11.64 -25.58
C TYR A 341 56.16 11.07 -25.70
N ILE A 342 55.24 11.64 -24.92
CA ILE A 342 53.82 11.32 -24.93
C ILE A 342 53.07 12.53 -25.47
N ARG A 343 52.23 12.31 -26.48
CA ARG A 343 51.28 13.34 -26.93
C ARG A 343 49.86 12.78 -26.89
N THR A 344 48.94 13.60 -26.39
CA THR A 344 47.50 13.33 -26.43
C THR A 344 46.92 14.03 -27.64
N GLN A 345 46.41 13.27 -28.61
CA GLN A 345 45.56 13.84 -29.66
C GLN A 345 44.09 13.61 -29.31
N GLY A 346 43.28 14.65 -29.55
CA GLY A 346 41.84 14.53 -29.45
C GLY A 346 41.28 13.79 -30.67
N HIS A 347 40.21 13.03 -30.42
CA HIS A 347 39.24 12.48 -31.36
C HIS A 347 39.69 11.25 -32.16
N ALA A 348 39.20 10.08 -31.77
CA ALA A 348 38.94 8.99 -32.74
C ALA A 348 37.52 9.15 -33.28
N THR A 349 37.37 8.92 -34.58
CA THR A 349 36.10 8.52 -35.19
C THR A 349 36.07 7.00 -35.30
N ILE A 350 35.01 6.39 -34.79
CA ILE A 350 34.72 4.97 -35.03
C ILE A 350 34.36 4.84 -36.52
N LYS A 351 34.88 3.82 -37.22
CA LYS A 351 34.65 3.64 -38.66
C LYS A 351 33.17 3.51 -39.07
N ASP A 352 32.26 3.31 -38.10
CA ASP A 352 30.81 3.19 -38.33
C ASP A 352 29.93 4.15 -37.49
N SER A 353 30.50 5.09 -36.73
CA SER A 353 29.70 6.18 -36.14
C SER A 353 30.54 7.44 -35.97
N ASN A 354 29.98 8.56 -36.40
CA ASN A 354 30.66 9.86 -36.43
C ASN A 354 30.74 10.54 -35.05
N GLU A 355 30.67 9.76 -33.96
CA GLU A 355 30.75 10.26 -32.59
C GLU A 355 32.20 10.25 -32.10
N LYS A 356 32.64 11.43 -31.61
CA LYS A 356 33.98 11.64 -31.09
C LYS A 356 34.01 11.32 -29.61
N TYR A 357 34.59 10.18 -29.23
CA TYR A 357 34.85 9.87 -27.83
C TYR A 357 36.31 9.45 -27.60
N GLY A 358 36.88 9.99 -26.52
CA GLY A 358 38.15 9.58 -25.95
C GLY A 358 39.37 10.42 -26.34
N PHE A 359 40.36 10.39 -25.45
CA PHE A 359 41.74 10.81 -25.69
C PHE A 359 42.59 9.53 -25.83
N PHE A 360 43.46 9.49 -26.83
CA PHE A 360 44.41 8.40 -26.99
C PHE A 360 45.82 8.91 -26.68
N ILE A 361 46.64 8.00 -26.13
CA ILE A 361 48.02 8.24 -25.76
C ILE A 361 48.87 7.58 -26.84
N GLU A 362 49.59 8.40 -27.62
CA GLU A 362 50.63 7.90 -28.54
C GLU A 362 51.99 7.98 -27.85
N ILE A 363 52.77 6.91 -27.99
CA ILE A 363 54.11 6.81 -27.42
C ILE A 363 55.11 6.89 -28.58
N PHE A 364 56.08 7.78 -28.46
CA PHE A 364 57.16 7.91 -29.43
C PHE A 364 58.19 6.81 -29.20
N ARG A 365 58.39 5.94 -30.19
CA ARG A 365 59.46 4.92 -30.18
C ARG A 365 60.09 4.84 -31.58
N ASN A 366 61.42 4.83 -31.63
CA ASN A 366 62.20 4.67 -32.87
C ASN A 366 61.78 5.63 -34.00
N ASP A 367 61.70 6.93 -33.71
CA ASP A 367 61.31 8.01 -34.64
C ASP A 367 59.89 7.95 -35.24
N ILE A 368 59.01 7.09 -34.70
CA ILE A 368 57.63 6.95 -35.17
C ILE A 368 56.65 7.04 -33.98
N TRP A 369 55.54 7.73 -34.19
CA TRP A 369 54.42 7.80 -33.24
C TRP A 369 53.50 6.60 -33.43
N GLY A 370 53.36 5.75 -32.41
CA GLY A 370 52.52 4.54 -32.45
C GLY A 370 51.49 4.49 -31.33
N ARG A 371 50.37 3.80 -31.59
CA ARG A 371 49.38 3.42 -30.57
C ARG A 371 49.70 2.01 -30.06
N ASP A 372 49.65 1.78 -28.76
CA ASP A 372 50.05 0.51 -28.12
C ASP A 372 49.05 -0.67 -28.34
N TYR A 373 48.11 -0.54 -29.29
CA TYR A 373 47.08 -1.55 -29.59
C TYR A 373 47.43 -2.49 -30.76
N GLU A 374 48.72 -2.69 -31.05
CA GLU A 374 49.17 -3.74 -31.97
C GLU A 374 50.14 -4.68 -31.26
N ARG A 375 49.58 -5.60 -30.47
CA ARG A 375 50.21 -6.87 -30.13
C ARG A 375 49.27 -7.98 -30.58
N THR A 376 49.58 -8.59 -31.72
CA THR A 376 49.20 -9.97 -32.06
C THR A 376 49.87 -10.95 -31.11
#